data_AF-A0A524LNQ2-F1
#
_entry.id   AF-A0A524LNQ2-F1
#
_cell.length_a   1.000
_cell.length_b   1.000
_cell.length_c   1.000
_cell.angle_alpha   90.00
_cell.angle_beta   90.00
_cell.angle_gamma   90.00
#
_symmetry.space_group_name_H-M   'P 1'
#
loop_
_entity.id
_entity.type
_entity.pdbx_description
1 polymer ?
#
loop_
_entity_poly.entity_id
_entity_poly.type
_entity_poly.pdbx_seq_one_letter_code
_entity_poly.pdbx_strand_id
1 'polypeptide(L)'
;TLPLSPDHDIPGKYYAFVNPTVSGFYQANILGTIIDTPISLSMHPPKVAERLYIEFPEPSDITITQMIDGHTALIEDLNDLKESVDVLEETQSNNVGYAGVGIGIVGTVIAVIALVKSKN
;
A
#
# COMPACT_ATOMS: atom_id res chain seq x y z
N THR A 1 -4.99 36.75 -8.91
CA THR A 1 -3.74 37.09 -9.61
C THR A 1 -2.76 35.95 -9.41
N LEU A 2 -1.97 35.60 -10.43
CA LEU A 2 -0.99 34.52 -10.32
C LEU A 2 0.21 35.05 -9.51
N PRO A 3 0.57 34.46 -8.36
CA PRO A 3 1.70 34.94 -7.56
C PRO A 3 3.00 34.57 -8.28
N LEU A 4 3.62 35.55 -8.92
CA LEU A 4 4.93 35.40 -9.56
C LEU A 4 6.02 35.52 -8.48
N SER A 5 6.88 34.52 -8.41
CA SER A 5 8.07 34.51 -7.55
C SER A 5 9.33 34.67 -8.40
N PRO A 6 10.33 35.44 -7.94
CA PRO A 6 11.62 35.53 -8.63
C PRO A 6 12.32 34.16 -8.63
N ASP A 7 12.89 33.79 -9.78
CA ASP A 7 13.58 32.50 -9.95
C ASP A 7 15.06 32.63 -9.59
N HIS A 8 15.46 32.11 -8.42
CA HIS A 8 16.85 31.99 -7.97
C HIS A 8 17.71 33.26 -8.20
N ASP A 9 17.13 34.44 -7.91
CA ASP A 9 17.78 35.75 -8.07
C ASP A 9 18.26 36.09 -9.49
N ILE A 10 17.71 35.44 -10.52
CA ILE A 10 17.98 35.77 -11.92
C ILE A 10 17.08 36.96 -12.32
N PRO A 11 17.65 38.15 -12.62
CA PRO A 11 16.84 39.31 -12.97
C PRO A 11 15.96 39.05 -14.20
N GLY A 12 14.67 39.37 -14.08
CA GLY A 12 13.70 39.22 -15.18
C GLY A 12 13.15 37.80 -15.37
N LYS A 13 13.58 36.81 -14.57
CA LYS A 13 13.03 35.45 -14.60
C LYS A 13 12.10 35.22 -13.40
N TYR A 14 10.86 34.86 -13.70
CA TYR A 14 9.83 34.61 -12.70
C TYR A 14 9.19 33.24 -12.94
N TYR A 15 8.73 32.60 -11.86
CA TYR A 15 7.97 31.37 -11.93
C TYR A 15 6.69 31.48 -11.09
N ALA A 16 5.70 30.66 -11.43
CA ALA A 16 4.51 30.47 -10.63
C ALA A 16 4.06 29.01 -10.73
N PHE A 17 3.64 28.45 -9.61
CA PHE A 17 3.09 27.11 -9.57
C PHE A 17 1.59 27.14 -9.87
N VAL A 18 1.16 26.30 -10.79
CA VAL A 18 -0.25 26.09 -11.12
C VAL A 18 -0.58 24.62 -10.84
N ASN A 19 -1.64 24.38 -10.07
CA ASN A 19 -2.13 23.03 -9.77
C ASN A 19 -3.52 22.85 -10.39
N PRO A 20 -3.62 22.24 -11.57
CA PRO A 20 -4.89 22.01 -12.24
C PRO A 20 -5.78 21.06 -11.41
N THR A 21 -7.04 21.43 -11.23
CA THR A 21 -8.03 20.61 -10.49
C THR A 21 -8.91 19.76 -11.41
N VAL A 22 -8.91 20.04 -12.72
CA VAL A 22 -9.71 19.35 -13.73
C VAL A 22 -8.77 18.76 -14.80
N SER A 23 -9.19 17.71 -15.50
CA SER A 23 -8.46 17.21 -16.66
C SER A 23 -8.67 18.07 -17.90
N GLY A 24 -7.76 17.96 -18.84
CA GLY A 24 -7.93 18.55 -20.17
C GLY A 24 -6.76 19.41 -20.62
N PHE A 25 -7.05 20.24 -21.62
CA PHE A 25 -6.09 21.16 -22.21
C PHE A 25 -6.17 22.51 -21.52
N TYR A 26 -5.01 23.03 -21.18
CA TYR A 26 -4.89 24.33 -20.53
C TYR A 26 -4.15 25.28 -21.45
N GLN A 27 -4.51 26.55 -21.36
CA GLN A 27 -3.79 27.65 -21.97
C GLN A 27 -3.52 28.69 -20.89
N ALA A 28 -2.25 29.02 -20.69
CA ALA A 28 -1.86 30.10 -19.80
C ALA A 28 -1.55 31.34 -20.63
N ASN A 29 -2.32 32.40 -20.41
CA ASN A 29 -2.10 33.70 -21.05
C ASN A 29 -1.55 34.68 -20.01
N ILE A 30 -0.37 35.22 -20.26
CA ILE A 30 0.25 36.26 -19.46
C ILE A 30 0.15 37.56 -20.25
N LEU A 31 -0.68 38.47 -19.77
CA LEU A 31 -0.93 39.78 -20.33
C LEU A 31 -0.59 40.83 -19.28
N GLY A 32 0.18 41.85 -19.66
CA GLY A 32 0.49 42.94 -18.74
C GLY A 32 1.75 43.69 -19.14
N THR A 33 2.40 44.28 -18.14
CA THR A 33 3.59 45.10 -18.32
C THR A 33 4.59 44.76 -17.23
N ILE A 34 5.83 44.44 -17.59
CA ILE A 34 6.95 44.26 -16.63
C ILE A 34 7.94 45.37 -16.89
N ILE A 35 8.16 46.26 -15.91
CA ILE A 35 9.12 47.38 -16.01
C ILE A 35 8.94 48.11 -17.35
N ASP A 36 7.71 48.55 -17.63
CA ASP A 36 7.29 49.27 -18.84
C ASP A 36 7.38 48.49 -20.17
N THR A 37 7.75 47.21 -20.15
CA THR A 37 7.71 46.34 -21.32
C THR A 37 6.37 45.61 -21.39
N PRO A 38 5.53 45.82 -22.42
CA PRO A 38 4.30 45.08 -22.60
C PRO A 38 4.62 43.62 -22.91
N ILE A 39 3.97 42.72 -22.21
CA ILE A 39 4.11 41.27 -22.37
C ILE A 39 2.77 40.66 -22.78
N SER A 40 2.83 39.79 -23.79
CA SER A 40 1.72 38.99 -24.27
C SER A 40 2.25 37.61 -24.60
N LEU A 41 2.21 36.72 -23.62
CA LEU A 41 2.71 35.35 -23.74
C LEU A 41 1.56 34.36 -23.60
N SER A 42 1.39 33.49 -24.59
CA SER A 42 0.49 32.34 -24.52
C SER A 42 1.32 31.06 -24.40
N MET A 43 0.94 30.19 -23.47
CA MET A 43 1.55 28.89 -23.27
C MET A 43 0.49 27.80 -23.36
N HIS A 44 0.85 26.66 -23.96
CA HIS A 44 0.02 25.46 -24.07
C HIS A 44 0.68 24.31 -23.33
N PRO A 45 0.56 24.25 -21.98
CA PRO A 45 1.05 23.12 -21.22
C PRO A 45 0.41 21.80 -21.71
N PRO A 46 1.10 20.67 -21.52
CA PRO A 46 0.60 19.37 -21.94
C PRO A 46 -0.73 19.03 -21.27
N LYS A 47 -1.50 18.14 -21.92
CA LYS A 47 -2.80 17.68 -21.42
C LYS A 47 -2.66 17.12 -20.01
N VAL A 48 -3.48 17.64 -19.09
CA VAL A 48 -3.60 17.10 -17.73
C VAL A 48 -4.49 15.86 -17.79
N ALA A 49 -3.95 14.72 -17.41
CA ALA A 49 -4.69 13.47 -17.32
C ALA A 49 -5.71 13.50 -16.18
N GLU A 50 -6.77 12.70 -16.30
CA GLU A 50 -7.73 12.52 -15.20
C GLU A 50 -7.10 11.78 -14.04
N ARG A 51 -7.36 12.27 -12.82
CA ARG A 51 -6.96 11.57 -11.59
C ARG A 51 -7.70 10.24 -11.38
N LEU A 52 -8.74 9.96 -12.18
CA LEU A 52 -9.52 8.73 -12.13
C LEU A 52 -8.78 7.50 -12.67
N TYR A 53 -7.64 7.68 -13.34
CA TYR A 53 -6.88 6.56 -13.86
C TYR A 53 -5.90 6.01 -12.82
N ILE A 54 -6.44 5.38 -11.77
CA ILE A 54 -5.71 4.39 -11.01
C ILE A 54 -6.03 3.06 -11.67
N GLU A 55 -5.31 2.73 -12.76
CA GLU A 55 -5.36 1.36 -13.27
C GLU A 55 -4.58 0.47 -12.32
N PHE A 56 -5.32 -0.25 -11.49
CA PHE A 56 -4.77 -1.45 -10.89
C PHE A 56 -4.48 -2.43 -12.03
N PRO A 57 -3.26 -2.98 -12.13
CA PRO A 57 -2.97 -3.96 -13.16
C PRO A 57 -3.96 -5.12 -13.04
N GLU A 58 -4.42 -5.65 -14.16
CA GLU A 58 -5.19 -6.90 -14.13
C GLU A 58 -4.33 -7.96 -13.43
N PRO A 59 -4.85 -8.61 -12.36
CA PRO A 59 -4.10 -9.64 -11.67
C PRO A 59 -3.79 -10.74 -12.69
N SER A 60 -2.50 -11.03 -12.89
CA SER A 60 -2.09 -12.09 -13.80
C SER A 60 -2.60 -13.44 -13.29
N ASP A 61 -2.83 -14.40 -14.18
CA ASP A 61 -3.31 -15.75 -13.81
C ASP A 61 -2.44 -16.42 -12.72
N ILE A 62 -1.15 -16.07 -12.66
CA ILE A 62 -0.20 -16.47 -11.61
C ILE A 62 -0.64 -15.97 -10.23
N THR A 63 -1.08 -14.72 -10.11
CA THR A 63 -1.51 -14.14 -8.83
C THR A 63 -2.81 -14.75 -8.32
N ILE A 64 -3.73 -15.12 -9.22
CA ILE A 64 -4.98 -15.80 -8.86
C ILE A 64 -4.68 -17.20 -8.33
N THR A 65 -3.81 -17.95 -9.03
CA THR A 65 -3.43 -19.31 -8.62
C THR A 65 -2.70 -19.29 -7.27
N GLN A 66 -1.77 -18.37 -7.07
CA GLN A 66 -1.06 -18.21 -5.80
C GLN A 66 -1.99 -17.81 -4.64
N MET A 67 -3.02 -16.99 -4.89
CA MET A 67 -4.04 -16.68 -3.89
C MET A 67 -4.88 -17.92 -3.54
N ILE A 68 -5.27 -18.72 -4.54
CA ILE A 68 -6.04 -19.96 -4.33
C ILE A 68 -5.22 -21.00 -3.56
N ASP A 69 -3.96 -21.19 -3.93
CA ASP A 69 -3.06 -22.13 -3.25
C ASP A 69 -2.81 -21.70 -1.80
N GLY A 70 -2.60 -20.40 -1.56
CA GLY A 70 -2.44 -19.85 -0.22
C GLY A 70 -3.70 -20.01 0.64
N HIS A 71 -4.90 -19.80 0.06
CA HIS A 71 -6.16 -20.03 0.77
C HIS A 71 -6.38 -21.51 1.10
N THR A 72 -5.99 -22.40 0.21
CA THR A 72 -6.11 -23.85 0.41
C THR A 72 -5.20 -24.32 1.55
N ALA A 73 -3.95 -23.87 1.57
CA ALA A 73 -3.00 -24.16 2.64
C ALA A 73 -3.48 -23.63 4.00
N LEU A 74 -4.07 -22.43 4.05
CA LEU A 74 -4.63 -21.89 5.29
C LEU A 74 -5.83 -22.70 5.80
N ILE A 75 -6.65 -23.25 4.90
CA ILE A 75 -7.77 -24.13 5.29
C ILE A 75 -7.26 -25.46 5.84
N GLU A 76 -6.20 -26.01 5.24
CA GLU A 76 -5.52 -27.21 5.72
C GLU A 76 -4.93 -27.00 7.12
N ASP A 77 -4.15 -25.93 7.32
CA ASP A 77 -3.58 -25.55 8.62
C ASP A 77 -4.66 -25.37 9.70
N LEU A 78 -5.82 -24.80 9.34
CA LEU A 78 -6.95 -24.62 10.27
C LEU A 78 -7.61 -25.96 10.66
N ASN A 79 -7.68 -26.91 9.72
CA ASN A 79 -8.22 -28.24 10.00
C ASN A 79 -7.26 -29.04 10.88
N ASP A 80 -5.96 -28.98 10.62
CA ASP A 80 -4.93 -29.65 11.43
C ASP A 80 -4.89 -29.08 12.86
N LEU A 81 -5.03 -27.75 12.98
CA LEU A 81 -5.14 -27.10 14.29
C LEU A 81 -6.41 -27.52 15.02
N LYS A 82 -7.54 -27.61 14.33
CA LYS A 82 -8.81 -28.07 14.90
C LYS A 82 -8.71 -29.51 15.40
N GLU A 83 -8.15 -30.42 14.59
CA GLU A 83 -7.95 -31.82 14.99
C GLU A 83 -6.99 -31.94 16.19
N SER A 84 -5.91 -31.15 16.20
CA SER A 84 -4.98 -31.10 17.33
C SER A 84 -5.66 -30.62 18.62
N VAL A 85 -6.60 -29.68 18.53
CA VAL A 85 -7.37 -29.19 19.68
C VAL A 85 -8.38 -30.23 20.15
N ASP A 86 -9.12 -30.87 19.23
CA ASP A 86 -10.11 -31.90 19.54
C ASP A 86 -9.44 -33.10 20.26
N VAL A 87 -8.28 -33.56 19.78
CA VAL A 87 -7.49 -34.64 20.42
C VAL A 87 -7.00 -34.23 21.82
N LEU A 88 -6.63 -32.97 22.00
CA LEU A 88 -6.14 -32.46 23.28
C LEU A 88 -7.28 -32.39 24.32
N GLU A 89 -8.48 -31.97 23.90
CA GLU A 89 -9.69 -31.91 24.73
C GLU A 89 -10.15 -33.32 25.14
N GLU A 90 -10.17 -34.27 24.20
CA GLU A 90 -10.56 -35.66 24.48
C GLU A 90 -9.59 -36.34 25.45
N THR A 91 -8.28 -36.10 25.29
CA THR A 91 -7.22 -36.60 26.18
C THR A 91 -7.32 -35.98 27.59
N GLN A 92 -7.79 -34.74 27.71
CA GLN A 92 -7.94 -34.04 28.99
C GLN A 92 -9.14 -34.55 29.81
N SER A 93 -10.21 -35.02 29.16
CA SER A 93 -11.42 -35.51 29.83
C SER A 93 -11.23 -36.79 30.64
N ASN A 94 -10.24 -37.63 30.29
CA ASN A 94 -10.03 -38.96 30.88
C ASN A 94 -8.99 -39.02 32.01
N ASN A 95 -8.28 -37.93 32.33
CA ASN A 95 -7.29 -37.96 33.42
C ASN A 95 -7.01 -36.59 34.04
N VAL A 96 -7.87 -36.18 34.98
CA VAL A 96 -7.76 -34.94 35.79
C VAL A 96 -6.45 -34.87 36.63
N GLY A 97 -5.63 -35.92 36.65
CA GLY A 97 -4.32 -35.92 37.33
C GLY A 97 -3.13 -35.36 36.52
N TYR A 98 -3.25 -35.12 35.20
CA TYR A 98 -2.11 -34.78 34.32
C TYR A 98 -2.16 -33.37 33.71
N ALA A 99 -3.21 -32.59 34.00
CA ALA A 99 -3.46 -31.28 33.38
C ALA A 99 -2.32 -30.27 33.57
N GLY A 100 -1.50 -30.39 34.62
CA GLY A 100 -0.36 -29.49 34.85
C GLY A 100 0.90 -29.82 34.04
N VAL A 101 1.12 -31.09 33.66
CA VAL A 101 2.35 -31.52 32.98
C VAL A 101 2.19 -31.45 31.45
N GLY A 102 1.00 -31.74 30.92
CA GLY A 102 0.73 -31.75 29.49
C GLY A 102 0.80 -30.36 28.83
N ILE A 103 0.21 -29.34 29.48
CA ILE A 103 0.18 -27.96 28.95
C ILE A 103 1.59 -27.36 28.87
N GLY A 104 2.45 -27.67 29.85
CA GLY A 104 3.83 -27.19 29.87
C GLY A 104 4.66 -27.72 28.69
N ILE A 105 4.50 -29.00 28.32
CA ILE A 105 5.25 -29.60 27.22
C ILE A 105 4.77 -29.05 25.87
N VAL A 106 3.45 -28.96 25.66
CA VAL A 106 2.87 -28.42 24.42
C VAL A 106 3.27 -26.95 24.22
N GLY A 107 3.17 -26.13 25.27
CA GLY A 107 3.63 -24.75 25.22
C GLY A 107 5.12 -24.62 24.91
N THR A 108 5.95 -25.53 25.43
CA THR A 108 7.39 -25.56 25.15
C THR A 108 7.67 -25.92 23.69
N VAL A 109 6.95 -26.90 23.12
CA VAL A 109 7.10 -27.30 21.71
C VAL A 109 6.70 -26.16 20.78
N ILE A 110 5.57 -25.49 21.04
CA ILE A 110 5.12 -24.34 20.25
C ILE A 110 6.14 -23.19 20.34
N ALA A 111 6.66 -22.91 21.53
CA ALA A 111 7.68 -21.87 21.72
C ALA A 111 8.98 -22.19 20.95
N VAL A 112 9.42 -23.45 20.94
CA VAL A 112 10.61 -23.88 20.18
C VAL A 112 10.39 -23.70 18.67
N ILE A 113 9.23 -24.11 18.15
CA ILE A 113 8.89 -23.96 16.72
C ILE A 113 8.85 -22.47 16.34
N ALA A 114 8.21 -21.63 17.16
CA ALA A 114 8.16 -20.19 16.94
C ALA A 114 9.54 -19.53 16.96
N LEU A 115 10.42 -19.94 17.88
CA LEU A 115 11.78 -19.39 18.00
C LEU A 115 12.64 -19.73 16.77
N VAL A 116 12.54 -20.96 16.26
CA VAL A 116 13.27 -21.39 15.05
C VAL A 116 12.75 -20.65 13.82
N LYS A 117 11.42 -20.45 13.70
CA LYS A 117 10.81 -19.73 12.58
C LYS A 117 11.05 -18.22 12.62
N SER A 118 11.29 -17.62 13.79
CA SER A 118 11.58 -16.18 13.94
C SER A 118 13.03 -15.79 13.63
N LYS A 119 13.97 -16.75 13.63
CA LYS A 119 15.40 -16.48 13.43
C LYS A 119 15.86 -16.69 11.98
N ASN A 120 15.04 -17.35 11.16
CA ASN A 120 15.17 -17.42 9.70
C ASN A 120 14.33 -16.33 9.03
#